data_AF-A0A2C9LX63-F1
#
_entry.id   AF-A0A2C9LX63-F1
#
_cell.length_a   1.000
_cell.length_b   1.000
_cell.length_c   1.000
_cell.angle_alpha   90.00
_cell.angle_beta   90.00
_cell.angle_gamma   90.00
#
_symmetry.space_group_name_H-M   'P 1'
#
loop_
_entity.id
_entity.type
_entity.pdbx_description
1 polymer ?
#
loop_
_entity_poly.entity_id
_entity_poly.type
_entity_poly.pdbx_seq_one_letter_code
_entity_poly.pdbx_strand_id
1 'polypeptide(L)'
;MGPTIAGLDSLLQMPTGCGEQTMIGLAPDVYVTDYLKSVNQLSGDIQTKALSYMESGYQRELTYKHTDSSFSAFGNSDASGSMWLTAFVTRVFKQAKAHIYIDDEVLIKAIQWMVSKQNANGSFPEPGNVIHKNMQGQAGSGVGLTLFVLISLLENKDLLVNTNAAGVLVDEARQKALAYAEQEVAKTDDLYILNMAAYAFQLANSTQVQTVLNKLEQKATVKGSYSLFTIVVNLMNTNLMSTELLNR
;
A
#
# COMPACT_ATOMS: atom_id res chain seq x y z
N MET A 1 6.56 -22.71 -20.33
CA MET A 1 5.67 -21.74 -20.98
C MET A 1 4.64 -21.34 -19.95
N GLY A 2 4.67 -20.08 -19.49
CA GLY A 2 3.74 -19.62 -18.45
C GLY A 2 2.30 -19.54 -18.99
N PRO A 3 1.29 -19.63 -18.13
CA PRO A 3 -0.11 -19.54 -18.56
C PRO A 3 -0.35 -18.20 -19.28
N THR A 4 -1.13 -18.27 -20.35
CA THR A 4 -1.49 -17.17 -21.25
C THR A 4 -1.99 -15.93 -20.51
N ILE A 5 -1.50 -14.76 -20.93
CA ILE A 5 -1.80 -13.41 -20.42
C ILE A 5 -3.19 -12.90 -20.91
N ALA A 6 -4.08 -13.81 -21.28
CA ALA A 6 -5.44 -13.46 -21.68
C ALA A 6 -6.27 -13.16 -20.42
N GLY A 7 -6.87 -11.97 -20.35
CA GLY A 7 -7.79 -11.58 -19.27
C GLY A 7 -7.23 -10.63 -18.21
N LEU A 8 -5.98 -10.14 -18.32
CA LEU A 8 -5.53 -9.07 -17.40
C LEU A 8 -6.31 -7.78 -17.60
N ASP A 9 -6.85 -7.55 -18.79
CA ASP A 9 -7.77 -6.45 -19.10
C ASP A 9 -9.10 -6.54 -18.33
N SER A 10 -9.51 -7.73 -17.87
CA SER A 10 -10.69 -7.89 -17.01
C SER A 10 -10.45 -7.43 -15.57
N LEU A 11 -9.19 -7.20 -15.19
CA LEU A 11 -8.83 -6.58 -13.91
C LEU A 11 -8.94 -5.05 -13.96
N LEU A 12 -9.05 -4.45 -15.16
CA LEU A 12 -9.32 -3.03 -15.28
C LEU A 12 -10.77 -2.73 -14.88
N GLN A 13 -10.94 -1.92 -13.83
CA GLN A 13 -12.24 -1.67 -13.22
C GLN A 13 -12.43 -0.19 -12.92
N MET A 14 -13.53 0.36 -13.42
CA MET A 14 -13.87 1.75 -13.17
C MET A 14 -13.95 2.01 -11.66
N PRO A 15 -13.15 2.96 -11.12
CA PRO A 15 -13.20 3.30 -9.69
C PRO A 15 -14.55 3.89 -9.29
N THR A 16 -15.20 3.28 -8.31
CA THR A 16 -16.52 3.68 -7.81
C THR A 16 -16.60 3.55 -6.29
N GLY A 17 -17.69 4.04 -5.69
CA GLY A 17 -17.92 3.90 -4.24
C GLY A 17 -17.15 4.92 -3.39
N CYS A 18 -16.97 4.63 -2.11
CA CYS A 18 -16.25 5.48 -1.14
C CYS A 18 -14.73 5.54 -1.44
N GLY A 19 -13.95 6.31 -0.68
CA GLY A 19 -12.50 6.46 -0.94
C GLY A 19 -11.76 5.12 -0.97
N GLU A 20 -12.04 4.23 -0.02
CA GLU A 20 -11.45 2.88 -0.02
C GLU A 20 -11.81 2.07 -1.27
N GLN A 21 -13.08 2.12 -1.70
CA GLN A 21 -13.56 1.41 -2.89
C GLN A 21 -13.01 2.00 -4.19
N THR A 22 -12.83 3.32 -4.22
CA THR A 22 -12.17 4.03 -5.31
C THR A 22 -10.74 3.52 -5.45
N MET A 23 -10.02 3.38 -4.34
CA MET A 23 -8.66 2.83 -4.34
C MET A 23 -8.59 1.34 -4.65
N ILE A 24 -9.62 0.54 -4.32
CA ILE A 24 -9.74 -0.86 -4.76
C ILE A 24 -9.74 -0.96 -6.29
N GLY A 25 -10.42 -0.05 -6.99
CA GLY A 25 -10.45 -0.04 -8.46
C GLY A 25 -9.19 0.59 -9.07
N LEU A 26 -8.75 1.72 -8.52
CA LEU A 26 -7.64 2.50 -9.11
C LEU A 26 -6.29 1.78 -9.02
N ALA A 27 -5.99 1.11 -7.90
CA ALA A 27 -4.67 0.49 -7.73
C ALA A 27 -4.40 -0.63 -8.76
N PRO A 28 -5.32 -1.58 -9.01
CA PRO A 28 -5.19 -2.54 -10.11
C PRO A 28 -5.01 -1.87 -11.47
N ASP A 29 -5.77 -0.83 -11.79
CA ASP A 29 -5.64 -0.13 -13.07
C ASP A 29 -4.20 0.35 -13.30
N VAL A 30 -3.58 0.95 -12.30
CA VAL A 30 -2.19 1.43 -12.35
C VAL A 30 -1.20 0.27 -12.51
N TYR A 31 -1.23 -0.71 -11.61
CA TYR A 31 -0.23 -1.77 -11.58
C TYR A 31 -0.34 -2.76 -12.75
N VAL A 32 -1.56 -3.04 -13.21
CA VAL A 32 -1.78 -3.88 -14.40
C VAL A 32 -1.29 -3.15 -15.64
N THR A 33 -1.52 -1.84 -15.76
CA THR A 33 -1.00 -1.04 -16.88
C THR A 33 0.52 -1.01 -16.89
N ASP A 34 1.17 -0.82 -15.73
CA ASP A 34 2.63 -0.92 -15.61
C ASP A 34 3.16 -2.28 -16.03
N TYR A 35 2.53 -3.36 -15.57
CA TYR A 35 2.92 -4.71 -15.93
C TYR A 35 2.79 -4.95 -17.45
N LEU A 36 1.63 -4.68 -18.04
CA LEU A 36 1.38 -4.86 -19.48
C LEU A 36 2.33 -4.03 -20.32
N LYS A 37 2.66 -2.80 -19.89
CA LYS A 37 3.67 -1.96 -20.53
C LYS A 37 5.06 -2.60 -20.46
N SER A 38 5.45 -3.14 -19.30
CA SER A 38 6.77 -3.75 -19.09
C SER A 38 7.00 -5.02 -19.94
N VAL A 39 5.95 -5.78 -20.24
CA VAL A 39 6.01 -6.99 -21.06
C VAL A 39 5.65 -6.74 -22.54
N ASN A 40 5.51 -5.47 -22.95
CA ASN A 40 5.12 -5.06 -24.31
C ASN A 40 3.79 -5.66 -24.79
N GLN A 41 2.80 -5.76 -23.90
CA GLN A 41 1.46 -6.29 -24.20
C GLN A 41 0.33 -5.26 -23.97
N LEU A 42 0.68 -4.00 -23.72
CA LEU A 42 -0.28 -2.93 -23.61
C LEU A 42 -0.80 -2.53 -25.00
N SER A 43 -2.02 -2.94 -25.33
CA SER A 43 -2.69 -2.51 -26.57
C SER A 43 -3.27 -1.10 -26.43
N GLY A 44 -3.52 -0.43 -27.56
CA GLY A 44 -4.09 0.93 -27.57
C GLY A 44 -5.44 1.02 -26.85
N ASP A 45 -6.35 0.08 -27.10
CA ASP A 45 -7.68 0.07 -26.47
C ASP A 45 -7.59 -0.12 -24.94
N ILE A 46 -6.72 -1.02 -24.48
CA ILE A 46 -6.48 -1.26 -23.05
C ILE A 46 -5.88 0.00 -22.41
N GLN A 47 -4.92 0.63 -23.07
CA GLN A 47 -4.30 1.86 -22.59
C GLN A 47 -5.32 2.99 -22.47
N THR A 48 -6.11 3.26 -23.51
CA THR A 48 -7.12 4.32 -23.49
C THR A 48 -8.14 4.11 -22.37
N LYS A 49 -8.60 2.86 -22.19
CA LYS A 49 -9.52 2.50 -21.10
C LYS A 49 -8.89 2.72 -19.73
N ALA A 50 -7.66 2.22 -19.53
CA ALA A 50 -6.95 2.34 -18.25
C ALA A 50 -6.69 3.80 -17.89
N LEU A 51 -6.24 4.64 -18.84
CA LEU A 51 -6.02 6.07 -18.61
C LEU A 51 -7.32 6.78 -18.20
N SER A 52 -8.43 6.51 -18.89
CA SER A 52 -9.72 7.08 -18.54
C SER A 52 -10.18 6.68 -17.13
N TYR A 53 -9.96 5.42 -16.73
CA TYR A 53 -10.29 4.96 -15.38
C TYR A 53 -9.37 5.57 -14.32
N MET A 54 -8.07 5.70 -14.60
CA MET A 54 -7.13 6.36 -13.70
C MET A 54 -7.49 7.83 -13.48
N GLU A 55 -7.83 8.58 -14.54
CA GLU A 55 -8.25 9.98 -14.44
C GLU A 55 -9.53 10.11 -13.60
N SER A 56 -10.53 9.28 -13.88
CA SER A 56 -11.78 9.25 -13.11
C SER A 56 -11.53 8.88 -11.64
N GLY A 57 -10.68 7.89 -11.38
CA GLY A 57 -10.31 7.45 -10.03
C GLY A 57 -9.57 8.53 -9.25
N TYR A 58 -8.62 9.22 -9.88
CA TYR A 58 -7.91 10.33 -9.29
C TYR A 58 -8.87 11.46 -8.87
N GLN A 59 -9.72 11.92 -9.80
CA GLN A 59 -10.68 12.99 -9.51
C GLN A 59 -11.68 12.58 -8.42
N ARG A 60 -12.13 11.32 -8.43
CA ARG A 60 -13.03 10.78 -7.41
C ARG A 60 -12.37 10.73 -6.05
N GLU A 61 -11.14 10.22 -5.96
CA GLU A 61 -10.43 10.08 -4.69
C GLU A 61 -10.13 11.45 -4.06
N LEU A 62 -9.89 12.49 -4.86
CA LEU A 62 -9.76 13.86 -4.35
C LEU A 62 -11.01 14.36 -3.60
N THR A 63 -12.19 13.83 -3.89
CA THR A 63 -13.43 14.18 -3.16
C THR A 63 -13.45 13.62 -1.73
N TYR A 64 -12.63 12.59 -1.45
CA TYR A 64 -12.46 11.97 -0.14
C TYR A 64 -11.26 12.50 0.64
N LYS A 65 -10.62 13.55 0.11
CA LYS A 65 -9.56 14.29 0.79
C LYS A 65 -10.14 15.26 1.82
N HIS A 66 -9.57 15.22 3.02
CA HIS A 66 -9.85 16.15 4.11
C HIS A 66 -9.24 17.53 3.85
N THR A 67 -9.71 18.51 4.61
CA THR A 67 -9.15 19.86 4.63
C THR A 67 -7.69 19.89 5.09
N ASP A 68 -7.28 18.98 5.97
CA ASP A 68 -5.89 18.79 6.42
C ASP A 68 -5.04 17.95 5.44
N SER A 69 -5.59 17.61 4.27
CA SER A 69 -4.98 16.83 3.19
C SER A 69 -4.76 15.34 3.45
N SER A 70 -5.32 14.81 4.54
CA SER A 70 -5.45 13.35 4.73
C SER A 70 -6.62 12.78 3.91
N PHE A 71 -6.69 11.45 3.78
CA PHE A 71 -7.78 10.74 3.08
C PHE A 71 -8.53 9.81 4.04
N SER A 72 -9.84 9.67 3.86
CA SER A 72 -10.67 8.68 4.55
C SER A 72 -11.73 8.10 3.62
N ALA A 73 -12.51 7.12 4.05
CA ALA A 73 -13.56 6.53 3.22
C ALA A 73 -14.61 7.56 2.80
N PHE A 74 -14.98 8.49 3.67
CA PHE A 74 -16.04 9.48 3.43
C PHE A 74 -15.59 10.94 3.49
N GLY A 75 -14.28 11.19 3.37
CA GLY A 75 -13.69 12.53 3.43
C GLY A 75 -14.10 13.27 4.70
N ASN A 76 -14.40 14.58 4.60
CA ASN A 76 -14.75 15.41 5.76
C ASN A 76 -16.03 14.99 6.50
N SER A 77 -16.75 13.95 6.06
CA SER A 77 -17.83 13.34 6.85
C SER A 77 -17.29 12.42 7.96
N ASP A 78 -16.08 11.88 7.80
CA ASP A 78 -15.37 11.18 8.87
C ASP A 78 -14.73 12.18 9.82
N ALA A 79 -14.57 11.79 11.10
CA ALA A 79 -13.97 12.66 12.12
C ALA A 79 -12.48 12.96 11.89
N SER A 80 -11.79 12.10 11.14
CA SER A 80 -10.36 12.17 10.89
C SER A 80 -9.99 11.37 9.63
N GLY A 81 -8.88 11.74 8.99
CA GLY A 81 -8.24 10.92 7.97
C GLY A 81 -7.66 9.62 8.52
N SER A 82 -7.56 8.60 7.65
CA SER A 82 -6.86 7.36 7.94
C SER A 82 -5.39 7.46 7.52
N MET A 83 -4.49 7.07 8.42
CA MET A 83 -3.06 6.96 8.15
C MET A 83 -2.78 5.93 7.06
N TRP A 84 -3.37 4.74 7.19
CA TRP A 84 -3.24 3.68 6.22
C TRP A 84 -3.77 4.09 4.84
N LEU A 85 -4.98 4.67 4.77
CA LEU A 85 -5.54 5.07 3.48
C LEU A 85 -4.75 6.21 2.85
N THR A 86 -4.36 7.21 3.64
CA THR A 86 -3.52 8.32 3.15
C THR A 86 -2.20 7.79 2.57
N ALA A 87 -1.53 6.87 3.27
CA ALA A 87 -0.32 6.23 2.77
C ALA A 87 -0.59 5.45 1.47
N PHE A 88 -1.69 4.69 1.41
CA PHE A 88 -2.05 3.91 0.23
C PHE A 88 -2.32 4.80 -0.99
N VAL A 89 -3.10 5.87 -0.83
CA VAL A 89 -3.37 6.87 -1.87
C VAL A 89 -2.07 7.47 -2.39
N THR A 90 -1.18 7.91 -1.50
CA THR A 90 0.10 8.53 -1.94
C THR A 90 0.99 7.56 -2.72
N ARG A 91 0.96 6.26 -2.41
CA ARG A 91 1.72 5.24 -3.16
C ARG A 91 1.14 5.03 -4.55
N VAL A 92 -0.17 4.82 -4.65
CA VAL A 92 -0.83 4.56 -5.93
C VAL A 92 -0.75 5.78 -6.84
N PHE A 93 -0.99 6.97 -6.31
CA PHE A 93 -0.86 8.23 -7.06
C PHE A 93 0.57 8.45 -7.56
N LYS A 94 1.58 8.14 -6.74
CA LYS A 94 2.98 8.22 -7.17
C LYS A 94 3.27 7.37 -8.40
N GLN A 95 2.72 6.15 -8.44
CA GLN A 95 2.89 5.24 -9.58
C GLN A 95 2.06 5.68 -10.79
N ALA A 96 0.84 6.19 -10.56
CA ALA A 96 -0.05 6.70 -11.59
C ALA A 96 0.56 7.87 -12.40
N LYS A 97 1.51 8.62 -11.83
CA LYS A 97 2.25 9.70 -12.52
C LYS A 97 2.96 9.26 -13.80
N ALA A 98 3.24 7.97 -13.97
CA ALA A 98 3.82 7.43 -15.20
C ALA A 98 2.83 7.41 -16.38
N HIS A 99 1.54 7.61 -16.10
CA HIS A 99 0.43 7.41 -17.05
C HIS A 99 -0.47 8.64 -17.18
N ILE A 100 -0.80 9.29 -16.06
CA ILE A 100 -1.70 10.44 -15.99
C ILE A 100 -1.08 11.60 -15.21
N TYR A 101 -1.64 12.80 -15.37
CA TYR A 101 -1.25 13.94 -14.54
C TYR A 101 -1.79 13.76 -13.12
N ILE A 102 -0.89 13.87 -12.14
CA ILE A 102 -1.20 13.93 -10.71
C ILE A 102 -0.49 15.17 -10.18
N ASP A 103 -1.22 16.01 -9.44
CA ASP A 103 -0.67 17.20 -8.80
C ASP A 103 0.25 16.82 -7.62
N ASP A 104 1.51 17.23 -7.69
CA ASP A 104 2.54 17.00 -6.68
C ASP A 104 2.17 17.61 -5.33
N GLU A 105 1.44 18.73 -5.34
CA GLU A 105 1.02 19.41 -4.10
C GLU A 105 0.07 18.53 -3.27
N VAL A 106 -0.76 17.72 -3.93
CA VAL A 106 -1.64 16.74 -3.25
C VAL A 106 -0.82 15.71 -2.49
N LEU A 107 0.20 15.15 -3.14
CA LEU A 107 1.11 14.15 -2.55
C LEU A 107 1.93 14.76 -1.42
N ILE A 108 2.52 15.94 -1.65
CA ILE A 108 3.37 16.64 -0.67
C ILE A 108 2.60 16.95 0.60
N LYS A 109 1.37 17.49 0.50
CA LYS A 109 0.56 17.83 1.68
C LYS A 109 0.10 16.59 2.45
N ALA A 110 -0.27 15.51 1.75
CA ALA A 110 -0.62 14.24 2.39
C ALA A 110 0.59 13.64 3.15
N ILE A 111 1.79 13.71 2.57
CA ILE A 111 3.04 13.27 3.21
C ILE A 111 3.35 14.11 4.46
N GLN A 112 3.23 15.44 4.35
CA GLN A 112 3.43 16.34 5.49
C GLN A 112 2.44 16.04 6.62
N TRP A 113 1.18 15.76 6.28
CA TRP A 113 0.20 15.33 7.26
C TRP A 113 0.62 14.03 7.96
N MET A 114 1.03 12.99 7.22
CA MET A 114 1.49 11.73 7.81
C MET A 114 2.64 11.96 8.79
N VAL A 115 3.68 12.71 8.37
CA VAL A 115 4.85 13.03 9.21
C VAL A 115 4.46 13.82 10.46
N SER A 116 3.51 14.74 10.36
CA SER A 116 3.03 15.51 11.52
C SER A 116 2.37 14.67 12.62
N LYS A 117 1.94 13.44 12.29
CA LYS A 117 1.29 12.51 13.22
C LYS A 117 2.24 11.44 13.78
N GLN A 118 3.51 11.44 13.39
CA GLN A 118 4.46 10.44 13.87
C GLN A 118 4.67 10.56 15.39
N ASN A 119 4.68 9.41 16.08
CA ASN A 119 4.98 9.37 17.50
C ASN A 119 6.47 9.60 17.77
N ALA A 120 6.81 10.01 18.99
CA ALA A 120 8.20 10.26 19.39
C ALA A 120 9.11 9.02 19.28
N ASN A 121 8.54 7.81 19.39
CA ASN A 121 9.26 6.55 19.21
C ASN A 121 9.45 6.14 17.74
N GLY A 122 8.96 6.93 16.79
CA GLY A 122 9.06 6.67 15.35
C GLY A 122 7.87 5.91 14.72
N SER A 123 6.94 5.40 15.52
CA SER A 123 5.75 4.71 14.98
C SER A 123 4.71 5.68 14.42
N PHE A 124 3.88 5.20 13.50
CA PHE A 124 2.72 5.93 13.00
C PHE A 124 1.42 5.40 13.63
N PRO A 125 0.57 6.27 14.20
CA PRO A 125 -0.74 5.89 14.70
C PRO A 125 -1.78 5.84 13.57
N GLU A 126 -2.91 5.17 13.81
CA GLU A 126 -4.09 5.21 12.95
C GLU A 126 -5.19 6.05 13.63
N PRO A 127 -5.27 7.37 13.33
CA PRO A 127 -6.27 8.24 13.95
C PRO A 127 -7.66 8.11 13.31
N GLY A 128 -7.75 7.52 12.13
CA GLY A 128 -8.99 7.30 11.39
C GLY A 128 -9.52 5.89 11.56
N ASN A 129 -10.55 5.57 10.78
CA ASN A 129 -11.07 4.22 10.67
C ASN A 129 -10.99 3.75 9.22
N VAL A 130 -10.60 2.50 9.04
CA VAL A 130 -10.67 1.81 7.74
C VAL A 130 -11.79 0.78 7.80
N ILE A 131 -12.75 0.90 6.87
CA ILE A 131 -13.97 0.10 6.84
C ILE A 131 -13.65 -1.27 6.25
N HIS A 132 -12.92 -1.32 5.14
CA HIS A 132 -12.48 -2.54 4.48
C HIS A 132 -11.15 -3.03 5.07
N LYS A 133 -11.16 -3.46 6.34
CA LYS A 133 -9.96 -3.96 7.06
C LYS A 133 -9.19 -5.05 6.34
N ASN A 134 -9.86 -5.85 5.51
CA ASN A 134 -9.23 -6.86 4.66
C ASN A 134 -8.18 -6.27 3.72
N MET A 135 -8.34 -5.01 3.27
CA MET A 135 -7.35 -4.32 2.45
C MET A 135 -6.06 -4.04 3.21
N GLN A 136 -6.12 -3.92 4.54
CA GLN A 136 -4.96 -3.59 5.35
C GLN A 136 -4.05 -4.80 5.58
N GLY A 137 -4.56 -6.02 5.54
CA GLY A 137 -3.83 -7.19 6.03
C GLY A 137 -3.36 -6.93 7.47
N GLN A 138 -2.06 -7.10 7.75
CA GLN A 138 -1.47 -6.68 9.05
C GLN A 138 -0.91 -5.26 9.06
N ALA A 139 -1.13 -4.48 7.99
CA ALA A 139 -0.68 -3.09 7.90
C ALA A 139 -1.65 -2.08 8.52
N GLY A 140 -2.72 -2.53 9.19
CA GLY A 140 -3.72 -1.64 9.79
C GLY A 140 -3.32 -1.07 11.16
N SER A 141 -2.27 -1.60 11.79
CA SER A 141 -1.80 -1.13 13.11
C SER A 141 -0.35 -1.51 13.39
N GLY A 142 0.20 -0.99 14.49
CA GLY A 142 1.51 -1.38 15.03
C GLY A 142 2.67 -1.22 14.03
N VAL A 143 3.59 -2.20 14.05
CA VAL A 143 4.76 -2.22 13.15
C VAL A 143 4.37 -2.34 11.68
N GLY A 144 3.28 -3.05 11.36
CA GLY A 144 2.81 -3.20 9.98
C GLY A 144 2.38 -1.88 9.37
N LEU A 145 1.61 -1.07 10.11
CA LEU A 145 1.24 0.28 9.68
C LEU A 145 2.47 1.16 9.50
N THR A 146 3.41 1.11 10.45
CA THR A 146 4.63 1.93 10.37
C THR A 146 5.49 1.55 9.17
N LEU A 147 5.64 0.25 8.87
CA LEU A 147 6.32 -0.25 7.67
C LEU A 147 5.63 0.23 6.40
N PHE A 148 4.29 0.19 6.36
CA PHE A 148 3.53 0.62 5.20
C PHE A 148 3.66 2.12 4.91
N VAL A 149 3.60 2.95 5.96
CA VAL A 149 3.85 4.39 5.86
C VAL A 149 5.30 4.65 5.44
N LEU A 150 6.27 3.94 6.03
CA LEU A 150 7.69 4.07 5.66
C LEU A 150 7.92 3.76 4.17
N ILE A 151 7.34 2.70 3.64
CA ILE A 151 7.38 2.38 2.20
C ILE A 151 6.83 3.55 1.39
N SER A 152 5.68 4.10 1.77
CA SER A 152 5.10 5.26 1.08
C SER A 152 6.04 6.46 1.03
N LEU A 153 6.67 6.80 2.17
CA LEU A 153 7.63 7.90 2.27
C LEU A 153 8.90 7.66 1.44
N LEU A 154 9.34 6.39 1.32
CA LEU A 154 10.52 6.01 0.52
C LEU A 154 10.24 6.04 -0.98
N GLU A 155 9.07 5.57 -1.41
CA GLU A 155 8.62 5.59 -2.82
C GLU A 155 8.41 7.03 -3.32
N ASN A 156 8.04 7.96 -2.43
CA ASN A 156 7.81 9.37 -2.74
C ASN A 156 8.99 10.30 -2.44
N LYS A 157 10.18 9.75 -2.14
CA LYS A 157 11.32 10.53 -1.65
C LYS A 157 11.76 11.66 -2.59
N ASP A 158 11.57 11.49 -3.89
CA ASP A 158 11.98 12.42 -4.94
C ASP A 158 11.15 13.71 -4.98
N LEU A 159 9.90 13.68 -4.51
CA LEU A 159 9.01 14.85 -4.48
C LEU A 159 9.51 15.97 -3.55
N LEU A 160 10.42 15.66 -2.63
CA LEU A 160 10.82 16.56 -1.54
C LEU A 160 12.32 16.85 -1.49
N VAL A 161 13.10 16.30 -2.42
CA VAL A 161 14.58 16.44 -2.50
C VAL A 161 15.05 17.89 -2.54
N ASN A 162 14.19 18.83 -2.97
CA ASN A 162 14.51 20.25 -3.12
C ASN A 162 13.73 21.18 -2.18
N THR A 163 13.08 20.66 -1.13
CA THR A 163 12.29 21.48 -0.20
C THR A 163 13.03 21.68 1.13
N ASN A 164 13.61 22.88 1.32
CA ASN A 164 14.54 23.21 2.40
C ASN A 164 14.19 22.62 3.78
N ALA A 165 12.98 22.87 4.31
CA ALA A 165 12.59 22.41 5.64
C ALA A 165 11.70 21.15 5.64
N ALA A 166 10.78 21.05 4.68
CA ALA A 166 9.85 19.92 4.61
C ALA A 166 10.55 18.60 4.24
N GLY A 167 11.55 18.65 3.35
CA GLY A 167 12.38 17.49 3.01
C GLY A 167 13.15 16.96 4.21
N VAL A 168 13.74 17.85 5.02
CA VAL A 168 14.47 17.47 6.25
C VAL A 168 13.54 16.76 7.25
N LEU A 169 12.34 17.30 7.49
CA LEU A 169 11.37 16.68 8.40
C LEU A 169 10.94 15.28 7.93
N VAL A 170 10.76 15.09 6.62
CA VAL A 170 10.41 13.79 6.05
C VAL A 170 11.58 12.81 6.13
N ASP A 171 12.81 13.28 5.89
CA ASP A 171 14.01 12.45 6.05
C ASP A 171 14.20 11.97 7.49
N GLU A 172 14.03 12.87 8.47
CA GLU A 172 14.03 12.52 9.90
C GLU A 172 12.92 11.53 10.23
N ALA A 173 11.71 11.73 9.70
CA ALA A 173 10.59 10.84 9.94
C ALA A 173 10.84 9.43 9.40
N ARG A 174 11.44 9.31 8.21
CA ARG A 174 11.85 8.02 7.64
C ARG A 174 12.89 7.32 8.50
N GLN A 175 13.89 8.06 9.01
CA GLN A 175 14.92 7.48 9.88
C GLN A 175 14.32 6.96 11.20
N LYS A 176 13.43 7.74 11.84
CA LYS A 176 12.74 7.31 13.07
C LYS A 176 11.84 6.10 12.83
N ALA A 177 11.10 6.09 11.73
CA ALA A 177 10.23 4.97 11.36
C ALA A 177 11.03 3.70 11.05
N LEU A 178 12.17 3.84 10.36
CA LEU A 178 13.08 2.73 10.09
C LEU A 178 13.64 2.15 11.39
N ALA A 179 14.16 2.99 12.29
CA ALA A 179 14.70 2.55 13.56
C ALA A 179 13.66 1.82 14.42
N TYR A 180 12.44 2.36 14.50
CA TYR A 180 11.32 1.68 15.14
C TYR A 180 11.00 0.33 14.50
N ALA A 181 10.90 0.29 13.16
CA ALA A 181 10.58 -0.92 12.42
C ALA A 181 11.67 -1.99 12.58
N GLU A 182 12.96 -1.65 12.52
CA GLU A 182 14.06 -2.59 12.75
C GLU A 182 13.99 -3.22 14.15
N GLN A 183 13.67 -2.41 15.17
CA GLN A 183 13.52 -2.90 16.53
C GLN A 183 12.33 -3.86 16.69
N GLU A 184 11.18 -3.53 16.12
CA GLU A 184 9.96 -4.35 16.26
C GLU A 184 9.99 -5.61 15.36
N VAL A 185 10.53 -5.50 14.15
CA VAL A 185 10.68 -6.63 13.21
C VAL A 185 11.69 -7.66 13.75
N ALA A 186 12.69 -7.23 14.51
CA ALA A 186 13.60 -8.17 15.18
C ALA A 186 12.87 -9.11 16.14
N LYS A 187 11.76 -8.67 16.75
CA LYS A 187 10.99 -9.39 17.78
C LYS A 187 9.88 -10.28 17.22
N THR A 188 9.57 -10.18 15.93
CA THR A 188 8.47 -10.94 15.31
C THR A 188 8.97 -12.05 14.38
N ASP A 189 8.12 -13.05 14.24
CA ASP A 189 8.20 -14.16 13.30
C ASP A 189 7.05 -14.14 12.29
N ASP A 190 6.22 -13.10 12.32
CA ASP A 190 5.07 -12.96 11.45
C ASP A 190 5.51 -12.79 9.99
N LEU A 191 5.06 -13.72 9.13
CA LEU A 191 5.44 -13.75 7.72
C LEU A 191 5.02 -12.51 6.95
N TYR A 192 3.85 -11.94 7.23
CA TYR A 192 3.39 -10.75 6.53
C TYR A 192 4.26 -9.54 6.89
N ILE A 193 4.55 -9.36 8.19
CA ILE A 193 5.43 -8.29 8.67
C ILE A 193 6.84 -8.47 8.13
N LEU A 194 7.40 -9.69 8.13
CA LEU A 194 8.73 -9.97 7.60
C LEU A 194 8.83 -9.69 6.09
N ASN A 195 7.83 -10.07 5.29
CA ASN A 195 7.81 -9.77 3.85
C ASN A 195 7.77 -8.26 3.58
N MET A 196 6.90 -7.55 4.29
CA MET A 196 6.80 -6.09 4.17
C MET A 196 8.09 -5.40 4.63
N ALA A 197 8.68 -5.87 5.72
CA ALA A 197 9.95 -5.36 6.23
C ALA A 197 11.10 -5.58 5.26
N ALA A 198 11.19 -6.75 4.60
CA ALA A 198 12.22 -7.01 3.61
C ALA A 198 12.20 -5.96 2.49
N TYR A 199 11.01 -5.64 1.97
CA TYR A 199 10.84 -4.60 0.96
C TYR A 199 11.17 -3.20 1.50
N ALA A 200 10.61 -2.82 2.65
CA ALA A 200 10.85 -1.51 3.26
C ALA A 200 12.34 -1.28 3.56
N PHE A 201 13.02 -2.28 4.12
CA PHE A 201 14.42 -2.23 4.49
C PHE A 201 15.31 -2.18 3.25
N GLN A 202 14.94 -2.87 2.17
CA GLN A 202 15.65 -2.80 0.90
C GLN A 202 15.55 -1.40 0.29
N LEU A 203 14.35 -0.79 0.30
CA LEU A 203 14.16 0.58 -0.16
C LEU A 203 14.94 1.60 0.68
N ALA A 204 15.10 1.33 1.98
CA ALA A 204 15.82 2.16 2.93
C ALA A 204 17.33 1.92 2.97
N ASN A 205 17.86 0.92 2.24
CA ASN A 205 19.24 0.45 2.35
C ASN A 205 19.67 0.08 3.78
N SER A 206 18.76 -0.54 4.54
CA SER A 206 19.03 -1.00 5.91
C SER A 206 20.01 -2.18 5.92
N THR A 207 20.88 -2.23 6.94
CA THR A 207 21.77 -3.37 7.18
C THR A 207 21.02 -4.62 7.65
N GLN A 208 19.75 -4.48 8.07
CA GLN A 208 18.91 -5.55 8.59
C GLN A 208 18.20 -6.35 7.49
N VAL A 209 18.31 -5.96 6.22
CA VAL A 209 17.68 -6.65 5.08
C VAL A 209 18.05 -8.13 5.08
N GLN A 210 19.34 -8.47 5.18
CA GLN A 210 19.78 -9.87 5.14
C GLN A 210 19.25 -10.68 6.32
N THR A 211 19.17 -10.07 7.50
CA THR A 211 18.60 -10.72 8.70
C THR A 211 17.13 -11.08 8.48
N VAL A 212 16.34 -10.18 7.89
CA VAL A 212 14.94 -10.42 7.57
C VAL A 212 14.78 -11.47 6.47
N LEU A 213 15.60 -11.41 5.41
CA LEU A 213 15.58 -12.41 4.34
C LEU A 213 15.91 -13.81 4.87
N ASN A 214 16.91 -13.94 5.75
CA ASN A 214 17.23 -15.22 6.38
C ASN A 214 16.06 -15.77 7.22
N LYS A 215 15.35 -14.91 7.96
CA LYS A 215 14.14 -15.32 8.70
C LYS A 215 13.03 -15.81 7.75
N LEU A 216 12.86 -15.15 6.60
CA LEU A 216 11.91 -15.58 5.58
C LEU A 216 12.32 -16.94 4.99
N GLU A 217 13.56 -17.09 4.55
CA GLU A 217 14.07 -18.35 3.97
C GLU A 217 13.87 -19.56 4.90
N GLN A 218 14.11 -19.41 6.21
CA GLN A 218 13.89 -20.45 7.21
C GLN A 218 12.42 -20.89 7.32
N LYS A 219 11.48 -20.05 6.89
CA LYS A 219 10.03 -20.31 6.94
C LYS A 219 9.46 -20.70 5.56
N ALA A 220 10.27 -20.71 4.51
CA ALA A 220 9.83 -21.05 3.17
C ALA A 220 9.52 -22.56 3.08
N THR A 221 8.36 -22.90 2.53
CA THR A 221 8.07 -24.29 2.16
C THR A 221 8.51 -24.51 0.71
N VAL A 222 9.53 -25.34 0.52
CA VAL A 222 10.04 -25.68 -0.81
C VAL A 222 9.22 -26.85 -1.37
N LYS A 223 8.53 -26.64 -2.49
CA LYS A 223 7.84 -27.66 -3.27
C LYS A 223 8.42 -27.72 -4.68
N GLY A 224 9.31 -28.68 -4.92
CA GLY A 224 9.99 -28.84 -6.21
C GLY A 224 10.89 -27.62 -6.51
N SER A 225 10.67 -26.97 -7.66
CA SER A 225 11.40 -25.75 -8.06
C SER A 225 10.82 -24.44 -7.50
N TYR A 226 9.77 -24.51 -6.67
CA TYR A 226 9.09 -23.33 -6.14
C TYR A 226 9.23 -23.25 -4.62
N SER A 227 9.50 -22.06 -4.11
CA SER A 227 9.41 -21.73 -2.68
C SER A 227 8.13 -20.94 -2.44
N LEU A 228 7.32 -21.37 -1.48
CA LEU A 228 6.05 -20.73 -1.14
C LEU A 228 6.02 -20.33 0.33
N PHE A 229 5.46 -19.16 0.60
CA PHE A 229 5.05 -18.75 1.95
C PHE A 229 3.55 -18.95 2.09
N THR A 230 3.13 -19.66 3.13
CA THR A 230 1.70 -19.79 3.45
C THR A 230 1.37 -18.79 4.54
N ILE A 231 0.68 -17.71 4.18
CA ILE A 231 0.09 -16.79 5.16
C ILE A 231 -1.29 -17.34 5.49
N VAL A 232 -1.44 -17.97 6.66
CA VAL A 232 -2.75 -18.39 7.16
C VAL A 232 -3.47 -17.14 7.65
N VAL A 233 -4.36 -16.58 6.83
CA VAL A 233 -5.29 -15.55 7.29
C VAL A 233 -6.33 -16.24 8.16
N ASN A 234 -6.14 -16.19 9.49
CA ASN A 234 -7.15 -16.65 10.44
C ASN A 234 -8.37 -15.71 10.36
N LEU A 235 -9.30 -16.01 9.46
CA LEU A 235 -10.66 -15.48 9.51
C LEU A 235 -11.40 -16.20 10.64
N MET A 236 -11.18 -15.80 11.90
CA MET A 236 -12.04 -16.31 12.98
C MET A 236 -13.32 -15.47 13.09
N ASN A 237 -14.43 -16.22 13.07
CA ASN A 237 -15.82 -15.88 13.42
C ASN A 237 -16.70 -15.19 12.36
N THR A 238 -17.19 -16.01 11.43
CA THR A 238 -18.66 -16.16 11.31
C THR A 238 -19.01 -17.65 11.47
N ASN A 239 -19.31 -18.05 12.70
CA ASN A 239 -20.17 -19.20 12.93
C ASN A 239 -21.53 -18.84 12.34
N LEU A 240 -21.92 -19.44 11.22
CA LEU A 240 -23.31 -19.70 10.83
C LEU A 240 -23.34 -20.61 9.59
N MET A 241 -24.07 -21.72 9.74
CA MET A 241 -24.39 -22.81 8.80
C MET A 241 -23.29 -23.88 8.64
N SER A 242 -23.20 -24.84 9.56
CA SER A 242 -23.99 -26.08 9.58
C SER A 242 -23.72 -26.98 8.36
N THR A 243 -23.00 -28.08 8.63
CA THR A 243 -23.30 -29.47 8.21
C THR A 243 -24.30 -29.71 7.08
N GLU A 244 -23.92 -30.66 6.21
CA GLU A 244 -24.60 -31.18 5.00
C GLU A 244 -24.16 -30.41 3.74
N LEU A 245 -23.32 -30.96 2.85
CA LEU A 245 -23.61 -32.12 2.00
C LEU A 245 -22.31 -32.79 1.53
N LEU A 246 -22.02 -33.97 2.08
CA LEU A 246 -21.29 -35.04 1.42
C LEU A 246 -22.30 -36.19 1.28
N ASN A 247 -22.42 -36.74 0.07
CA ASN A 247 -23.34 -37.80 -0.40
C ASN A 247 -24.70 -37.33 -0.94
N ARG A 248 -24.71 -36.96 -2.22
CA ARG A 248 -25.34 -37.74 -3.31
C ARG A 248 -24.88 -37.23 -4.67
#